data_AF-A0ABC9VAF5-F1
#
_entry.id   AF-A0ABC9VAF5-F1
#
_cell.length_a   1.000
_cell.length_b   1.000
_cell.length_c   1.000
_cell.angle_alpha   90.00
_cell.angle_beta   90.00
_cell.angle_gamma   90.00
#
_symmetry.space_group_name_H-M   'P 1'
#
loop_
_entity.id
_entity.type
_entity.pdbx_description
1 polymer ?
#
loop_
_entity_poly.entity_id
_entity_poly.type
_entity_poly.pdbx_seq_one_letter_code
_entity_poly.pdbx_strand_id
1 'polypeptide(L)'
;MKKYKVLVAFVDKFTKKYHAEGTIYETDNEERAEELQNKGFLGEEVQENPEQHEQPQQSEEVQEVPEQHEQPQQSEKDAKEKKSTRRNSRQR
;
A
#
# COMPACT_ATOMS: atom_id res chain seq x y z
N MET A 1 -15.00 1.94 12.24
CA MET A 1 -14.31 0.63 12.28
C MET A 1 -15.04 -0.35 11.38
N LYS A 2 -14.44 -0.64 10.23
CA LYS A 2 -14.92 -1.64 9.28
C LYS A 2 -14.26 -2.98 9.57
N LYS A 3 -14.95 -4.08 9.29
CA LYS A 3 -14.47 -5.43 9.54
C LYS A 3 -14.45 -6.21 8.24
N TYR A 4 -13.37 -6.92 7.98
CA TYR A 4 -13.17 -7.65 6.73
C TYR A 4 -12.75 -9.07 7.01
N LYS A 5 -13.21 -10.02 6.19
CA LYS A 5 -12.75 -11.40 6.28
C LYS A 5 -11.36 -11.53 5.67
N VAL A 6 -10.42 -12.13 6.38
CA VAL A 6 -9.07 -12.41 5.86
C VAL A 6 -9.14 -13.63 4.96
N LEU A 7 -8.83 -13.45 3.68
CA LEU A 7 -8.79 -14.54 2.69
C LEU A 7 -7.41 -15.17 2.60
N VAL A 8 -6.35 -14.43 2.87
CA VAL A 8 -4.96 -14.91 2.83
C VAL A 8 -4.24 -14.38 4.07
N ALA A 9 -3.52 -15.25 4.77
CA ALA A 9 -2.76 -14.84 5.95
C ALA A 9 -1.72 -13.75 5.61
N PHE A 10 -1.67 -12.69 6.41
CA PHE A 10 -0.74 -11.59 6.21
C PHE A 10 -0.23 -11.01 7.52
N VAL A 11 0.92 -10.34 7.45
CA VAL A 11 1.45 -9.53 8.54
C VAL A 11 1.15 -8.07 8.23
N ASP A 12 0.36 -7.44 9.08
CA ASP A 12 0.07 -6.02 8.95
C ASP A 12 1.32 -5.20 9.29
N LYS A 13 1.79 -4.35 8.38
CA LYS A 13 3.06 -3.62 8.55
C LYS A 13 2.97 -2.50 9.60
N PHE A 14 1.77 -2.01 9.89
CA PHE A 14 1.54 -0.89 10.80
C PHE A 14 1.43 -1.39 12.25
N THR A 15 0.58 -2.38 12.47
CA THR A 15 0.34 -3.00 13.79
C THR A 15 1.35 -4.10 14.10
N LYS A 16 2.06 -4.61 13.08
CA LYS A 16 2.98 -5.76 13.16
C LYS A 16 2.30 -7.03 13.68
N LYS A 17 0.97 -7.09 13.56
CA LYS A 17 0.17 -8.25 13.95
C LYS A 17 0.05 -9.21 12.79
N TYR A 18 0.15 -10.49 13.12
CA TYR A 18 -0.14 -11.57 12.19
C TYR A 18 -1.66 -11.83 12.20
N HIS A 19 -2.25 -11.81 11.01
CA HIS A 19 -3.64 -12.16 10.78
C HIS A 19 -3.69 -13.46 9.98
N ALA A 20 -4.30 -14.47 10.58
CA ALA A 20 -4.45 -15.78 9.93
C ALA A 20 -5.61 -15.75 8.93
N GLU A 21 -5.55 -16.63 7.93
CA GLU A 21 -6.65 -16.87 7.01
C GLU A 21 -7.94 -17.25 7.77
N GLY A 22 -9.07 -16.73 7.31
CA GLY A 22 -10.39 -16.94 7.92
C GLY A 22 -10.68 -16.10 9.15
N THR A 23 -9.72 -15.29 9.64
CA THR A 23 -9.95 -14.37 10.76
C THR A 23 -10.62 -13.08 10.31
N ILE A 24 -11.08 -12.27 11.27
CA ILE A 24 -11.62 -10.93 11.00
C ILE A 24 -10.49 -9.91 11.19
N TYR A 25 -10.30 -9.05 10.18
CA TYR A 25 -9.44 -7.89 10.24
C TYR A 25 -10.28 -6.63 10.46
N GLU A 26 -9.99 -5.90 11.52
CA GLU A 26 -10.70 -4.67 11.88
C GLU A 26 -9.77 -3.47 11.65
N THR A 27 -10.23 -2.50 10.86
CA THR A 27 -9.48 -1.28 10.58
C THR A 27 -10.42 -0.08 10.45
N ASP A 28 -9.88 1.10 10.76
CA ASP A 28 -10.54 2.38 10.48
C ASP A 28 -9.93 3.08 9.25
N ASN A 29 -8.81 2.55 8.73
CA ASN A 29 -8.14 3.11 7.56
C ASN A 29 -8.69 2.44 6.29
N GLU A 30 -9.53 3.17 5.57
CA GLU A 30 -10.19 2.71 4.34
C GLU A 30 -9.19 2.46 3.21
N GLU A 31 -8.24 3.38 2.99
CA GLU A 31 -7.21 3.23 1.95
C GLU A 31 -6.42 1.92 2.13
N ARG A 32 -6.10 1.59 3.38
CA ARG A 32 -5.38 0.35 3.72
C ARG A 32 -6.23 -0.90 3.51
N ALA A 33 -7.51 -0.84 3.83
CA ALA A 33 -8.44 -1.95 3.58
C ALA A 33 -8.56 -2.20 2.08
N GLU A 34 -8.74 -1.14 1.29
CA GLU A 34 -8.82 -1.23 -0.18
C GLU A 34 -7.52 -1.77 -0.78
N GLU A 35 -6.35 -1.33 -0.32
CA GLU A 35 -5.06 -1.91 -0.75
C GLU A 35 -5.01 -3.43 -0.53
N LEU A 36 -5.47 -3.89 0.65
CA LEU A 36 -5.44 -5.30 1.01
C LEU A 36 -6.50 -6.11 0.26
N GLN A 37 -7.67 -5.53 -0.02
CA GLN A 37 -8.69 -6.13 -0.88
C GLN A 37 -8.22 -6.25 -2.33
N ASN A 38 -7.65 -5.19 -2.89
CA ASN A 38 -7.09 -5.18 -4.25
C ASN A 38 -5.94 -6.18 -4.43
N LYS A 39 -5.19 -6.45 -3.35
CA LYS A 39 -4.13 -7.46 -3.32
C LYS A 39 -4.65 -8.88 -3.02
N GLY A 40 -5.95 -9.04 -2.77
CA GLY A 40 -6.59 -10.34 -2.49
C GLY A 40 -6.37 -10.88 -1.08
N PHE A 41 -5.90 -10.06 -0.12
CA PHE A 41 -5.73 -10.48 1.28
C PHE A 41 -7.03 -10.41 2.08
N LEU A 42 -7.90 -9.46 1.75
CA LEU A 42 -9.20 -9.25 2.40
C LEU A 42 -10.35 -9.51 1.43
N GLY A 43 -11.44 -10.05 1.95
CA GLY A 43 -12.69 -10.27 1.23
C GLY A 43 -13.73 -9.18 1.53
N GLU A 44 -15.00 -9.57 1.46
CA GLU A 44 -16.13 -8.67 1.71
C GLU A 44 -16.14 -8.12 3.15
N GLU A 45 -16.74 -6.95 3.31
CA GLU A 45 -17.00 -6.35 4.62
C GLU A 45 -18.00 -7.24 5.37
N VAL A 46 -17.59 -7.70 6.56
CA VAL A 46 -18.44 -8.51 7.43
C VAL A 46 -19.20 -7.56 8.34
N GLN A 47 -20.47 -7.28 8.00
CA GLN A 47 -21.40 -6.75 9.01
C GLN A 47 -21.68 -7.87 9.99
N GLU A 48 -21.41 -7.62 11.27
CA GLU A 48 -21.66 -8.56 12.36
C GLU A 48 -23.16 -8.82 12.51
N ASN A 49 -23.72 -9.67 11.65
CA ASN A 49 -24.93 -10.39 11.96
C ASN A 49 -24.49 -11.72 12.60
N PRO A 50 -24.85 -12.00 13.86
CA PRO A 50 -24.29 -13.11 14.64
C PRO A 50 -24.70 -14.51 14.17
N GLU A 51 -25.31 -14.64 13.00
CA GLU A 51 -25.74 -15.92 12.44
C GLU A 51 -24.90 -16.25 11.21
N GLN A 52 -24.29 -17.43 11.24
CA GLN A 52 -23.65 -18.18 10.13
C GLN A 52 -22.13 -18.09 10.06
N HIS A 53 -21.53 -19.21 10.45
CA HIS A 53 -20.10 -19.44 10.52
C HIS A 53 -19.77 -20.73 9.76
N GLU A 54 -19.90 -20.81 8.42
CA GLU A 54 -19.49 -22.00 7.65
C GLU A 54 -18.91 -21.64 6.25
N GLN A 55 -17.58 -21.52 6.19
CA GLN A 55 -16.62 -22.16 5.25
C GLN A 55 -16.85 -22.18 3.70
N PRO A 56 -15.90 -22.68 2.86
CA PRO A 56 -15.26 -21.90 1.77
C PRO A 56 -15.70 -22.28 0.34
N GLN A 57 -15.47 -21.36 -0.61
CA GLN A 57 -15.37 -21.54 -2.08
C GLN A 57 -15.23 -20.13 -2.70
N GLN A 58 -14.56 -19.83 -3.80
CA GLN A 58 -13.53 -20.42 -4.64
C GLN A 58 -13.10 -19.25 -5.56
N SER A 59 -11.84 -19.25 -5.98
CA SER A 59 -11.22 -18.28 -6.90
C SER A 59 -11.85 -18.26 -8.31
N GLU A 60 -12.13 -17.08 -8.84
CA GLU A 60 -12.13 -16.72 -10.27
C GLU A 60 -11.65 -15.25 -10.35
N GLU A 61 -10.39 -15.02 -10.74
CA GLU A 61 -9.90 -14.78 -12.11
C GLU A 61 -9.79 -13.27 -12.46
N VAL A 62 -8.54 -12.84 -12.44
CA VAL A 62 -7.85 -11.67 -13.02
C VAL A 62 -8.61 -10.77 -14.01
N GLN A 63 -8.63 -9.45 -13.72
CA GLN A 63 -8.49 -8.31 -14.67
C GLN A 63 -8.68 -7.02 -13.85
N GLU A 64 -7.93 -5.93 -13.92
CA GLU A 64 -6.79 -5.46 -14.71
C GLU A 64 -6.28 -4.26 -13.91
N VAL A 65 -4.96 -4.07 -13.79
CA VAL A 65 -4.38 -2.91 -13.10
C VAL A 65 -4.24 -1.77 -14.11
N PRO A 66 -5.05 -0.69 -14.08
CA PRO A 66 -4.59 0.57 -14.66
C PRO A 66 -3.68 1.24 -13.63
N GLU A 67 -2.39 1.03 -13.85
CA GLU A 67 -1.29 1.78 -13.25
C GLU A 67 -1.44 3.27 -13.63
N GLN A 68 -2.05 4.08 -12.77
CA GLN A 68 -1.85 5.54 -12.73
C GLN A 68 -1.98 6.05 -11.30
N HIS A 69 -0.88 6.01 -10.57
CA HIS A 69 -0.68 6.87 -9.41
C HIS A 69 0.71 7.52 -9.52
N GLU A 70 0.83 8.49 -10.41
CA GLU A 70 1.95 9.43 -10.38
C GLU A 70 1.79 10.33 -9.15
N GLN A 71 2.46 9.95 -8.06
CA GLN A 71 2.90 10.92 -7.06
C GLN A 71 4.18 11.60 -7.56
N PRO A 72 4.23 12.93 -7.70
CA PRO A 72 5.50 13.63 -7.82
C PRO A 72 6.11 13.79 -6.41
N GLN A 73 6.97 12.85 -6.00
CA GLN A 73 7.87 13.06 -4.86
C GLN A 73 9.19 13.66 -5.33
N GLN A 74 9.31 14.97 -5.08
CA GLN A 74 10.50 15.70 -4.63
C GLN A 74 11.87 15.01 -4.85
N SER A 75 12.60 15.48 -5.86
CA SER A 75 14.04 15.28 -5.97
C SER A 75 14.79 16.52 -5.46
N GLU A 76 15.18 16.50 -4.20
CA GLU A 76 16.22 17.37 -3.65
C GLU A 76 17.49 16.54 -3.53
N LYS A 77 18.50 16.73 -4.40
CA LYS A 77 19.93 16.44 -4.16
C LYS A 77 20.83 17.31 -5.05
N ASP A 78 21.32 18.38 -4.44
CA ASP A 78 22.73 18.71 -4.23
C ASP A 78 23.82 18.51 -5.31
N ALA A 79 24.67 19.54 -5.35
CA ALA A 79 26.09 19.56 -5.71
C ALA A 79 26.51 19.53 -7.19
N LYS A 80 26.92 20.71 -7.70
CA LYS A 80 28.29 20.92 -8.21
C LYS A 80 28.70 22.39 -8.24
N GLU A 81 29.40 22.75 -7.18
CA GLU A 81 30.53 23.69 -7.12
C GLU A 81 31.30 23.83 -8.44
N LYS A 82 31.48 25.07 -8.95
CA LYS A 82 32.78 25.60 -9.40
C LYS A 82 32.85 27.12 -9.21
N LYS A 83 33.51 27.49 -8.12
CA LYS A 83 34.07 28.82 -7.84
C LYS A 83 35.35 28.96 -8.67
N SER A 84 35.47 29.94 -9.57
CA SER A 84 36.80 30.44 -9.95
C SER A 84 36.79 31.85 -10.56
N THR A 85 37.07 32.81 -9.68
CA THR A 85 38.13 33.83 -9.80
C THR A 85 38.34 34.61 -11.12
N ARG A 86 37.85 35.86 -11.11
CA ARG A 86 38.59 37.14 -11.24
C ARG A 86 39.90 37.17 -12.07
N ARG A 87 39.92 38.08 -13.05
CA ARG A 87 41.01 39.01 -13.45
C ARG A 87 42.38 38.47 -13.94
N ASN A 88 42.72 38.93 -15.15
CA ASN A 88 43.92 39.71 -15.54
C ASN A 88 44.96 39.08 -16.47
N SER A 89 45.48 39.95 -17.35
CA SER A 89 46.82 39.97 -17.99
C SER A 89 46.97 39.15 -19.28
N ARG A 90 47.06 39.77 -20.48
CA ARG A 90 48.19 40.50 -21.12
C ARG A 90 49.18 39.57 -21.85
N GLN A 91 49.57 40.00 -23.05
CA GLN A 91 50.68 39.58 -23.94
C GLN A 91 50.37 38.51 -25.01
N ARG A 92 50.24 38.94 -26.27
CA ARG A 92 51.36 38.92 -27.24
C ARG A 92 51.08 39.87 -28.40
#